data_AF-A0A137P7R9-F1
#
_entry.id   AF-A0A137P7R9-F1
#
_cell.length_a   1.000
_cell.length_b   1.000
_cell.length_c   1.000
_cell.angle_alpha   90.00
_cell.angle_beta   90.00
_cell.angle_gamma   90.00
#
_symmetry.space_group_name_H-M   'P 1'
#
loop_
_entity.id
_entity.type
_entity.pdbx_description
1 polymer ?
#
loop_
_entity_poly.entity_id
_entity_poly.type
_entity_poly.pdbx_seq_one_letter_code
_entity_poly.pdbx_strand_id
1 'polypeptide(L)'
;MVEFSDPIALTLFIMNSAFNGISLLSGLYVVIMFSLMALYDRRLVDRLSLRLNVAISGVDMLRAVNMMVYSMHDKDDLLCKLNSFSLNWTILMYVFFTCSIAANLQLVFLMEYSFTAWWEYLYWFIPIALATTLSLIPLAMGKY
;
A
#
# COMPACT_ATOMS: atom_id res chain seq x y z
N MET A 1 -1.96 9.51 29.41
CA MET A 1 -0.54 9.87 29.64
C MET A 1 0.23 8.57 29.60
N VAL A 2 1.00 8.31 28.55
CA VAL A 2 1.75 7.06 28.41
C VAL A 2 2.98 7.16 29.30
N GLU A 3 3.02 6.39 30.39
CA GLU A 3 4.22 6.23 31.22
C GLU A 3 5.25 5.44 30.41
N PHE A 4 6.20 6.15 29.80
CA PHE A 4 7.39 5.56 29.18
C PHE A 4 8.35 5.09 30.27
N SER A 5 8.07 3.94 30.89
CA SER A 5 8.97 3.31 31.86
C SER A 5 10.08 2.49 31.20
N ASP A 6 9.99 2.21 29.89
CA ASP A 6 10.94 1.35 29.17
C ASP A 6 11.67 2.10 28.05
N PRO A 7 13.01 2.09 28.01
CA PRO A 7 13.78 2.71 26.92
C PRO A 7 13.44 2.13 25.53
N ILE A 8 12.90 0.91 25.51
CA ILE A 8 12.46 0.19 24.30
C ILE A 8 11.17 0.82 23.71
N ALA A 9 10.24 1.25 24.56
CA ALA A 9 9.00 1.86 24.08
C ALA A 9 9.28 3.21 23.41
N LEU A 10 10.20 4.00 23.98
CA LEU A 10 10.58 5.30 23.45
C LEU A 10 11.27 5.18 22.08
N THR A 11 12.19 4.23 21.92
CA THR A 11 12.86 4.02 20.63
C THR A 11 11.90 3.56 19.54
N LEU A 12 10.95 2.67 19.86
CA LEU A 12 9.91 2.23 18.91
C LEU A 12 9.02 3.39 18.46
N PHE A 13 8.63 4.28 19.37
CA PHE A 13 7.83 5.45 19.03
C PHE A 13 8.57 6.40 18.08
N ILE A 14 9.83 6.70 18.37
CA ILE A 14 10.66 7.59 17.54
C ILE A 14 10.87 6.98 16.15
N MET A 15 11.23 5.70 16.07
CA MET A 15 11.44 5.00 14.79
C MET A 15 10.16 4.96 13.96
N ASN A 16 9.02 4.64 14.58
CA ASN A 16 7.73 4.60 13.91
C ASN A 16 7.34 5.97 13.37
N SER A 17 7.50 7.03 14.16
CA SER A 17 7.19 8.39 13.73
C SER A 17 8.07 8.85 12.55
N ALA A 18 9.38 8.62 12.63
CA ALA A 18 10.33 9.01 11.59
C ALA A 18 10.09 8.27 10.27
N PHE A 19 9.95 6.93 10.30
CA PHE A 19 9.79 6.14 9.08
C PHE A 19 8.45 6.38 8.39
N ASN A 20 7.34 6.46 9.14
CA ASN A 20 6.04 6.77 8.53
C ASN A 20 6.01 8.20 7.98
N GLY A 21 6.69 9.15 8.62
CA GLY A 21 6.84 10.51 8.10
C GLY A 21 7.58 10.54 6.75
N ILE A 22 8.69 9.80 6.64
CA ILE A 22 9.44 9.68 5.37
C ILE A 22 8.58 9.01 4.29
N SER A 23 7.85 7.94 4.63
CA SER A 23 6.94 7.26 3.68
C SER A 23 5.83 8.18 3.16
N LEU A 24 5.26 9.03 4.01
CA LEU A 24 4.26 10.01 3.57
C LEU A 24 4.84 11.02 2.59
N LEU A 25 6.03 11.55 2.87
CA LEU A 25 6.70 12.51 1.99
C LEU A 25 7.11 11.88 0.66
N SER A 26 7.66 10.67 0.69
CA SER A 26 8.03 9.95 -0.54
C SER A 26 6.80 9.58 -1.37
N GLY A 27 5.70 9.19 -0.73
CA GLY A 27 4.43 8.93 -1.40
C GLY A 27 3.87 10.18 -2.09
N LEU A 28 3.85 11.32 -1.39
CA LEU A 28 3.45 12.60 -1.99
C LEU A 28 4.33 12.99 -3.18
N TYR A 29 5.65 12.78 -3.07
CA TYR A 29 6.57 13.05 -4.16
C TYR A 29 6.24 12.22 -5.42
N VAL A 30 5.92 10.93 -5.26
CA VAL A 30 5.53 10.07 -6.40
C VAL A 30 4.25 10.57 -7.06
N VAL A 31 3.24 10.97 -6.28
CA VAL A 31 1.97 11.52 -6.81
C VAL A 31 2.21 12.82 -7.57
N ILE A 32 3.08 13.71 -7.05
CA ILE A 32 3.45 14.95 -7.72
C ILE A 32 4.17 14.66 -9.04
N MET A 33 5.17 13.76 -9.03
CA MET A 33 5.92 13.40 -10.23
C MET A 33 5.01 12.78 -11.29
N PHE A 34 4.08 11.92 -10.89
CA PHE A 34 3.08 11.36 -11.80
C PHE A 34 2.17 12.45 -12.40
N SER A 35 1.72 13.39 -11.58
CA SER A 35 0.89 14.50 -12.02
C SER A 35 1.62 15.39 -13.03
N LEU A 36 2.90 15.68 -12.79
CA LEU A 36 3.77 16.42 -13.72
C LEU A 36 3.96 15.67 -15.04
N MET A 37 4.19 14.35 -15.00
CA MET A 37 4.27 13.52 -16.20
C MET A 37 2.95 13.53 -16.98
N ALA A 38 1.81 13.49 -16.29
CA ALA A 38 0.48 13.53 -16.91
C ALA A 38 0.18 14.87 -17.60
N LEU A 39 0.77 15.96 -17.10
CA LEU A 39 0.67 17.29 -17.71
C LEU A 39 1.63 17.47 -18.88
N TYR A 40 2.82 16.85 -18.84
CA TYR A 40 3.82 16.96 -19.91
C TYR A 40 3.48 16.12 -21.13
N ASP A 41 3.24 14.81 -20.95
CA ASP A 41 2.83 13.92 -22.04
C ASP A 41 2.03 12.73 -21.50
N ARG A 42 0.72 12.74 -21.80
CA ARG A 42 -0.23 11.70 -21.39
C ARG A 42 0.11 10.32 -21.95
N ARG A 43 0.87 10.25 -23.06
CA ARG A 43 1.22 8.98 -23.70
C ARG A 43 2.21 8.16 -22.86
N LEU A 44 3.00 8.79 -22.00
CA LEU A 44 3.86 8.07 -21.04
C LEU A 44 3.05 7.50 -19.88
N VAL A 45 1.97 8.18 -19.49
CA VAL A 45 1.15 7.85 -18.33
C VAL A 45 0.17 6.71 -18.60
N ASP A 46 -0.14 6.44 -19.86
CA ASP A 46 -1.00 5.33 -20.27
C ASP A 46 -0.39 3.94 -20.01
N ARG A 47 0.88 3.87 -19.58
CA ARG A 47 1.52 2.61 -19.20
C ARG A 47 0.92 2.08 -17.89
N LEU A 48 0.34 0.89 -17.95
CA LEU A 48 -0.27 0.20 -16.81
C LEU A 48 0.65 0.12 -15.58
N SER A 49 1.93 -0.21 -15.78
CA SER A 49 2.92 -0.29 -14.70
C SER A 49 3.14 1.05 -13.98
N LEU A 50 3.02 2.18 -14.69
CA LEU A 50 3.12 3.49 -14.07
C LEU A 50 1.89 3.79 -13.20
N ARG A 51 0.69 3.45 -13.68
CA ARG A 51 -0.56 3.62 -12.93
C ARG A 51 -0.60 2.72 -11.68
N LEU A 52 -0.13 1.47 -11.80
CA LEU A 52 0.02 0.55 -10.67
C LEU A 52 1.04 1.06 -9.65
N ASN A 53 2.15 1.67 -10.08
CA ASN A 53 3.12 2.28 -9.15
C ASN A 53 2.52 3.42 -8.33
N VAL A 54 1.66 4.25 -8.94
CA VAL A 54 0.91 5.28 -8.20
C VAL A 54 -0.03 4.64 -7.18
N ALA A 55 -0.71 3.56 -7.55
CA ALA A 55 -1.57 2.83 -6.61
C ALA A 55 -0.77 2.28 -5.42
N ILE A 56 0.41 1.69 -5.66
CA ILE A 56 1.32 1.23 -4.61
C ILE A 56 1.71 2.38 -3.68
N SER A 57 2.04 3.54 -4.26
CA SER A 57 2.38 4.74 -3.47
C SER A 57 1.20 5.21 -2.61
N GLY A 58 -0.02 5.19 -3.13
CA GLY A 58 -1.23 5.51 -2.35
C GLY A 58 -1.48 4.51 -1.23
N VAL A 59 -1.25 3.22 -1.48
CA VAL A 59 -1.31 2.14 -0.46
C VAL A 59 -0.27 2.39 0.63
N ASP A 60 0.96 2.78 0.29
CA ASP A 60 2.00 3.09 1.29
C ASP A 60 1.66 4.32 2.15
N MET A 61 1.10 5.36 1.54
CA MET A 61 0.59 6.52 2.29
C MET A 61 -0.52 6.12 3.27
N LEU A 62 -1.47 5.29 2.83
CA LEU A 62 -2.54 4.78 3.69
C LEU A 62 -1.96 3.94 4.85
N ARG A 63 -0.93 3.13 4.59
CA ARG A 63 -0.22 2.37 5.62
C ARG A 63 0.40 3.27 6.68
N ALA A 64 1.08 4.32 6.25
CA ALA A 64 1.76 5.26 7.14
C ALA A 64 0.75 5.99 8.04
N VAL A 65 -0.40 6.40 7.50
CA VAL A 65 -1.51 6.97 8.28
C VAL A 65 -2.02 5.96 9.31
N ASN A 66 -2.31 4.74 8.89
CA ASN A 66 -2.80 3.68 9.78
C ASN A 66 -1.81 3.37 10.92
N MET A 67 -0.51 3.33 10.64
CA MET A 67 0.53 3.15 11.68
C MET A 67 0.59 4.31 12.67
N MET A 68 0.38 5.56 12.21
CA MET A 68 0.31 6.71 13.11
C MET A 68 -0.94 6.62 14.00
N VAL A 69 -2.10 6.28 13.44
CA VAL A 69 -3.35 6.07 14.19
C VAL A 69 -3.20 4.93 15.20
N TYR A 70 -2.51 3.84 14.83
CA TYR A 70 -2.28 2.69 15.72
C TYR A 70 -1.51 3.10 16.98
N SER A 71 -0.54 4.01 16.85
CA SER A 71 0.25 4.49 17.97
C SER A 71 -0.51 5.38 18.96
N MET A 72 -1.72 5.83 18.60
CA MET A 72 -2.52 6.80 19.37
C MET A 72 -3.71 6.18 20.11
N HIS A 73 -4.07 4.91 19.89
CA HIS A 73 -5.29 4.32 20.45
C HIS A 73 -5.01 3.10 21.34
N ASP A 74 -5.86 2.92 22.36
CA ASP A 74 -5.74 1.86 23.35
C ASP A 74 -6.47 0.56 22.91
N LYS A 75 -6.09 -0.56 23.54
CA LYS A 75 -6.22 -1.93 22.98
C LYS A 75 -7.64 -2.47 22.75
N ASP A 76 -8.67 -1.89 23.36
CA ASP A 76 -10.02 -2.49 23.38
C ASP A 76 -11.04 -1.88 22.41
N ASP A 77 -10.61 -0.96 21.54
CA ASP A 77 -11.52 -0.27 20.63
C ASP A 77 -11.72 -1.01 19.28
N LEU A 78 -12.91 -0.87 18.70
CA LEU A 78 -13.22 -1.35 17.35
C LEU A 78 -12.25 -0.76 16.31
N LEU A 79 -11.77 0.45 16.57
CA LEU A 79 -10.72 1.12 15.80
C LEU A 79 -9.40 0.34 15.80
N CYS A 80 -9.02 -0.34 16.88
CA CYS A 80 -7.81 -1.16 16.94
C CYS A 80 -7.92 -2.36 15.98
N LYS A 81 -9.06 -3.08 16.01
CA LYS A 81 -9.30 -4.22 15.10
C LYS A 81 -9.37 -3.80 13.64
N LEU A 82 -10.05 -2.69 13.35
CA LEU A 82 -10.17 -2.16 12.00
C LEU A 82 -8.82 -1.67 11.47
N ASN A 83 -8.00 -1.07 12.32
CA ASN A 83 -6.66 -0.62 11.95
C ASN A 83 -5.70 -1.80 11.72
N SER A 84 -5.71 -2.82 12.58
CA SER A 84 -4.95 -4.06 12.37
C SER A 84 -5.35 -4.77 11.07
N PHE A 85 -6.65 -4.83 10.79
CA PHE A 85 -7.16 -5.32 9.50
C PHE A 85 -6.65 -4.48 8.34
N SER A 86 -6.75 -3.15 8.43
CA SER A 86 -6.32 -2.25 7.36
C SER A 86 -4.82 -2.36 7.13
N LEU A 87 -3.98 -2.46 8.17
CA LEU A 87 -2.54 -2.64 8.04
C LEU A 87 -2.19 -3.93 7.28
N ASN A 88 -2.82 -5.05 7.67
CA ASN A 88 -2.58 -6.32 7.00
C ASN A 88 -3.04 -6.28 5.53
N TRP A 89 -4.23 -5.72 5.28
CA TRP A 89 -4.76 -5.55 3.93
C TRP A 89 -3.86 -4.68 3.05
N THR A 90 -3.34 -3.58 3.59
CA THR A 90 -2.44 -2.67 2.87
C THR A 90 -1.09 -3.33 2.54
N ILE A 91 -0.55 -4.17 3.43
CA ILE A 91 0.68 -4.96 3.16
C ILE A 91 0.44 -5.97 2.02
N LEU A 92 -0.67 -6.71 2.06
CA LEU A 92 -1.02 -7.68 1.02
C LEU A 92 -1.25 -6.99 -0.34
N MET A 93 -1.96 -5.86 -0.35
CA MET A 93 -2.14 -5.02 -1.53
C MET A 93 -0.80 -4.62 -2.15
N TYR A 94 0.13 -4.11 -1.33
CA TYR A 94 1.47 -3.72 -1.79
C TYR A 94 2.19 -4.88 -2.49
N VAL A 95 2.19 -6.06 -1.86
CA VAL A 95 2.85 -7.26 -2.41
C VAL A 95 2.21 -7.69 -3.73
N PHE A 96 0.88 -7.81 -3.78
CA PHE A 96 0.21 -8.28 -5.00
C PHE A 96 0.30 -7.28 -6.15
N PHE A 97 0.26 -5.97 -5.88
CA PHE A 97 0.52 -4.98 -6.92
C PHE A 97 1.95 -5.04 -7.42
N THR A 98 2.94 -5.23 -6.53
CA THR A 98 4.34 -5.40 -6.93
C THR A 98 4.52 -6.64 -7.81
N CYS A 99 3.91 -7.78 -7.45
CA CYS A 99 3.91 -8.98 -8.27
C CYS A 99 3.23 -8.74 -9.65
N SER A 100 2.15 -7.96 -9.67
CA SER A 100 1.44 -7.61 -10.90
C SER A 100 2.29 -6.77 -11.85
N ILE A 101 3.03 -5.80 -11.32
CA ILE A 101 3.99 -5.01 -12.10
C ILE A 101 5.12 -5.89 -12.63
N ALA A 102 5.69 -6.76 -11.80
CA ALA A 102 6.74 -7.67 -12.22
C ALA A 102 6.27 -8.60 -13.35
N ALA A 103 5.07 -9.19 -13.21
CA ALA A 103 4.45 -10.01 -14.24
C ALA A 103 4.16 -9.22 -15.52
N ASN A 104 3.70 -7.97 -15.40
CA ASN A 104 3.48 -7.08 -16.54
C ASN A 104 4.77 -6.84 -17.32
N LEU A 105 5.86 -6.48 -16.62
CA LEU A 105 7.16 -6.24 -17.24
C LEU A 105 7.68 -7.50 -17.94
N GLN A 106 7.55 -8.67 -17.31
CA GLN A 106 7.95 -9.94 -17.93
C GLN A 106 7.14 -10.23 -19.20
N LEU A 107 5.82 -10.08 -19.18
CA LEU A 107 4.97 -10.38 -20.34
C LEU A 107 5.20 -9.42 -21.51
N VAL A 108 5.41 -8.13 -21.22
CA VAL A 108 5.65 -7.11 -22.24
C VAL A 108 7.06 -7.22 -22.83
N PHE A 109 8.09 -7.39 -22.00
CA PHE A 109 9.48 -7.38 -22.48
C PHE A 109 9.99 -8.74 -22.94
N LEU A 110 9.58 -9.83 -22.30
CA LEU A 110 10.11 -11.17 -22.61
C LEU A 110 9.26 -11.91 -23.64
N MET A 111 7.93 -11.77 -23.54
CA MET A 111 6.99 -12.51 -24.40
C MET A 111 6.38 -11.66 -25.52
N GLU A 112 6.73 -10.36 -25.60
CA GLU A 112 6.23 -9.40 -26.58
C GLU A 112 4.71 -9.45 -26.79
N TYR A 113 3.96 -9.76 -25.72
CA TYR A 113 2.53 -10.00 -25.84
C TYR A 113 1.78 -8.68 -26.08
N SER A 114 0.92 -8.64 -27.09
CA SER A 114 0.12 -7.46 -27.41
C SER A 114 -0.92 -7.19 -26.32
N PHE A 115 -0.89 -5.99 -25.76
CA PHE A 115 -1.76 -5.62 -24.65
C PHE A 115 -3.20 -5.37 -25.11
N THR A 116 -4.16 -6.16 -24.62
CA THR A 116 -5.60 -5.90 -24.78
C THR A 116 -6.18 -5.32 -23.49
N ALA A 117 -7.19 -4.45 -23.59
CA ALA A 117 -7.83 -3.78 -22.44
C ALA A 117 -8.32 -4.74 -21.33
N TRP A 118 -8.66 -5.99 -21.68
CA TRP A 118 -9.06 -7.02 -20.71
C TRP A 118 -7.97 -7.36 -19.68
N TRP A 119 -6.69 -7.38 -20.10
CA TRP A 119 -5.58 -7.71 -19.20
C TRP A 119 -5.42 -6.65 -18.11
N GLU A 120 -5.62 -5.38 -18.44
CA GLU A 120 -5.57 -4.29 -17.47
C GLU A 120 -6.58 -4.49 -16.33
N TYR A 121 -7.83 -4.83 -16.65
CA TYR A 121 -8.83 -5.14 -15.62
C TYR A 121 -8.39 -6.29 -14.71
N LEU A 122 -7.74 -7.31 -15.28
CA LEU A 122 -7.27 -8.46 -14.51
C LEU A 122 -6.15 -8.07 -13.52
N TYR A 123 -5.21 -7.21 -13.94
CA TYR A 123 -4.12 -6.72 -13.09
C TYR A 123 -4.59 -5.83 -11.93
N TRP A 124 -5.75 -5.20 -12.05
CA TRP A 124 -6.35 -4.45 -10.95
C TRP A 124 -7.20 -5.35 -10.06
N PHE A 125 -8.05 -6.19 -10.66
CA PHE A 125 -9.03 -6.96 -9.91
C PHE A 125 -8.41 -8.09 -9.10
N ILE A 126 -7.45 -8.83 -9.66
CA ILE A 126 -6.83 -9.98 -8.98
C ILE A 126 -6.13 -9.58 -7.67
N PRO A 127 -5.22 -8.58 -7.65
CA PRO A 127 -4.55 -8.17 -6.41
C PRO A 127 -5.52 -7.74 -5.32
N ILE A 128 -6.55 -6.98 -5.69
CA ILE A 128 -7.55 -6.45 -4.76
C ILE A 128 -8.38 -7.60 -4.18
N ALA A 129 -8.85 -8.51 -5.03
CA ALA A 129 -9.63 -9.67 -4.59
C ALA A 129 -8.81 -10.61 -3.69
N LEU A 130 -7.55 -10.88 -4.04
CA LEU A 130 -6.65 -11.72 -3.24
C LEU A 130 -6.29 -11.07 -1.91
N ALA A 131 -5.93 -9.78 -1.91
CA ALA A 131 -5.62 -9.05 -0.68
C ALA A 131 -6.83 -9.04 0.28
N THR A 132 -8.03 -8.83 -0.26
CA THR A 132 -9.26 -8.74 0.53
C THR A 132 -9.69 -10.11 1.07
N THR A 133 -9.63 -11.16 0.26
CA THR A 133 -9.95 -12.51 0.74
C THR A 133 -8.98 -12.98 1.81
N LEU A 134 -7.68 -12.77 1.62
CA LEU A 134 -6.67 -13.14 2.61
C LEU A 134 -6.73 -12.31 3.89
N SER A 135 -7.08 -11.03 3.82
CA SER A 135 -7.24 -10.19 5.01
C SER A 135 -8.52 -10.46 5.79
N LEU A 136 -9.58 -10.94 5.12
CA LEU A 136 -10.87 -11.30 5.73
C LEU A 136 -10.80 -12.60 6.54
N ILE A 137 -9.95 -13.57 6.17
CA ILE A 137 -9.80 -14.85 6.89
C ILE A 137 -9.50 -14.64 8.39
N PRO A 138 -8.43 -13.91 8.77
CA PRO A 138 -8.14 -13.62 10.18
C PRO A 138 -9.22 -12.78 10.87
N LEU A 139 -10.00 -11.97 10.12
CA LEU A 139 -11.12 -11.19 10.66
C LEU A 139 -12.28 -12.12 11.04
N ALA A 140 -12.62 -13.06 10.15
CA ALA A 140 -13.63 -14.08 10.38
C ALA A 140 -13.23 -15.05 11.52
N MET A 141 -11.94 -15.29 11.72
CA MET A 141 -11.41 -16.09 12.82
C MET A 141 -11.22 -15.31 14.14
N GLY A 142 -11.49 -14.00 14.15
CA GLY A 142 -11.36 -13.15 15.34
C GLY A 142 -9.92 -13.00 15.85
N LYS A 143 -8.91 -13.11 14.98
CA LYS A 143 -7.48 -13.07 15.34
C LYS A 143 -6.84 -11.67 15.19
N TYR A 144 -7.63 -10.61 15.29
CA TYR A 144 -7.19 -9.21 15.25
C TYR A 144 -7.55 -8.47 16.54
#